data_AF-A0A0N0UWD5-F1
#
_entry.id   AF-A0A0N0UWD5-F1
#
_cell.length_a   1.000
_cell.length_b   1.000
_cell.length_c   1.000
_cell.angle_alpha   90.00
_cell.angle_beta   90.00
_cell.angle_gamma   90.00
#
_symmetry.space_group_name_H-M   'P 1'
#
loop_
_entity.id
_entity.type
_entity.pdbx_description
1 polymer ?
#
loop_
_entity_poly.entity_id
_entity_poly.type
_entity_poly.pdbx_seq_one_letter_code
_entity_poly.pdbx_strand_id
1 'polypeptide(L)'
;MDAYAISRFLVAHHQSYEVYPLCRYYDIEIEAIRTGVFCPKCQCGQMQWLRRKWICASCLHSDQKAHLLALQDYGMLIDKNITNKQAQHFLQLSNRHVIKRLLTTSAYHKAGATKQRKYQILL
;
A
#
# COMPACT_ATOMS: atom_id res chain seq x y z
N MET A 1 6.92 37.09 -25.13
CA MET A 1 6.76 36.65 -23.73
C MET A 1 7.96 35.80 -23.39
N ASP A 2 8.66 36.13 -22.32
CA ASP A 2 9.91 35.48 -21.93
C ASP A 2 9.62 34.13 -21.25
N ALA A 3 10.01 33.04 -21.90
CA ALA A 3 9.83 31.67 -21.40
C ALA A 3 10.51 31.46 -20.03
N TYR A 4 11.57 32.22 -19.74
CA TYR A 4 12.28 32.17 -18.47
C TYR A 4 11.44 32.70 -17.30
N ALA A 5 10.69 33.79 -17.54
CA ALA A 5 9.79 34.36 -16.53
C ALA A 5 8.65 33.42 -16.16
N ILE A 6 8.07 32.73 -17.16
CA ILE A 6 7.04 31.70 -16.95
C ILE A 6 7.61 30.52 -16.16
N SER A 7 8.80 30.04 -16.52
CA SER A 7 9.44 28.92 -15.81
C SER A 7 9.64 29.21 -14.33
N ARG A 8 10.21 30.37 -13.97
CA ARG A 8 10.40 30.72 -12.55
C ARG A 8 9.08 30.89 -11.82
N PHE A 9 8.07 31.46 -12.48
CA PHE A 9 6.75 31.63 -11.89
C PHE A 9 6.12 30.27 -11.54
N LEU A 10 6.17 29.31 -12.47
CA LEU A 10 5.67 27.95 -12.24
C LEU A 10 6.41 27.24 -11.10
N VAL A 11 7.75 27.34 -11.03
CA VAL A 11 8.51 26.74 -9.93
C VAL A 11 8.17 27.41 -8.59
N ALA A 12 8.07 28.73 -8.55
CA ALA A 12 7.79 29.48 -7.33
C ALA A 12 6.37 29.25 -6.77
N HIS A 13 5.42 28.91 -7.65
CA HIS A 13 4.02 28.69 -7.28
C HIS A 13 3.60 27.22 -7.39
N HIS A 14 4.52 26.31 -7.69
CA HIS A 14 4.21 24.88 -7.69
C HIS A 14 3.87 24.45 -6.27
N GLN A 15 2.66 23.91 -6.10
CA GLN A 15 2.27 23.20 -4.90
C GLN A 15 2.15 21.73 -5.26
N SER A 16 2.75 20.86 -4.43
CA SER A 16 2.57 19.42 -4.56
C SER A 16 1.07 19.11 -4.42
N TYR A 17 0.47 18.58 -5.48
CA TYR A 17 -0.91 18.15 -5.47
C TYR A 17 -1.02 16.83 -4.67
N GLU A 18 -0.97 16.94 -3.35
CA GLU A 18 -1.12 15.80 -2.44
C GLU A 18 -2.60 15.57 -2.11
N VAL A 19 -3.28 14.92 -3.04
CA VAL A 19 -4.62 14.40 -2.78
C VAL A 19 -4.50 13.09 -2.01
N TYR A 20 -4.86 13.15 -0.73
CA TYR A 20 -4.71 12.02 0.16
C TYR A 20 -5.74 12.06 1.32
N PRO A 21 -6.31 10.91 1.72
CA PRO A 21 -6.31 9.63 1.01
C PRO A 21 -7.22 9.67 -0.23
N LEU A 22 -6.88 8.91 -1.28
CA LEU A 22 -7.58 8.99 -2.57
C LEU A 22 -9.06 8.60 -2.45
N CYS A 23 -9.40 7.59 -1.63
CA CYS A 23 -10.80 7.19 -1.47
C CYS A 23 -11.66 8.32 -0.90
N ARG A 24 -11.13 9.07 0.07
CA ARG A 24 -11.85 10.22 0.64
C ARG A 24 -12.04 11.35 -0.37
N TYR A 25 -11.03 11.59 -1.21
CA TYR A 25 -11.09 12.69 -2.16
C TYR A 25 -12.05 12.41 -3.32
N TYR A 26 -12.05 11.19 -3.84
CA TYR A 26 -12.89 10.78 -4.96
C TYR A 26 -14.25 10.18 -4.52
N ASP A 27 -14.56 10.23 -3.22
CA ASP A 27 -15.78 9.64 -2.64
C ASP A 27 -15.97 8.14 -2.99
N ILE A 28 -14.88 7.39 -2.91
CA ILE A 28 -14.86 5.94 -3.14
C ILE A 28 -15.05 5.23 -1.81
N GLU A 29 -16.10 4.40 -1.71
CA GLU A 29 -16.31 3.52 -0.56
C GLU A 29 -15.12 2.56 -0.39
N ILE A 30 -14.59 2.46 0.83
CA ILE A 30 -13.41 1.60 1.12
C ILE A 30 -13.76 0.13 0.83
N GLU A 31 -15.00 -0.26 1.04
CA GLU A 31 -15.55 -1.59 0.79
C GLU A 31 -15.57 -1.96 -0.69
N ALA A 32 -15.59 -0.97 -1.59
CA ALA A 32 -15.50 -1.18 -3.04
C ALA A 32 -14.06 -1.51 -3.48
N ILE A 33 -13.06 -1.27 -2.63
CA ILE A 33 -11.67 -1.57 -2.94
C ILE A 33 -11.44 -3.08 -2.90
N ARG A 34 -11.04 -3.63 -4.05
CA ARG A 34 -10.66 -5.03 -4.15
C ARG A 34 -9.37 -5.28 -3.34
N THR A 35 -9.49 -6.10 -2.30
CA THR A 35 -8.36 -6.48 -1.44
C THR A 35 -7.58 -7.68 -1.99
N GLY A 36 -6.41 -7.93 -1.42
CA GLY A 36 -5.48 -9.01 -1.77
C GLY A 36 -4.14 -8.50 -2.29
N VAL A 37 -3.25 -9.44 -2.61
CA VAL A 37 -1.96 -9.14 -3.24
C VAL A 37 -2.06 -9.48 -4.72
N PHE A 38 -1.89 -8.49 -5.58
CA PHE A 38 -1.94 -8.67 -7.03
C PHE A 38 -0.56 -8.95 -7.60
N CYS A 39 -0.52 -9.76 -8.66
CA CYS A 39 0.72 -10.18 -9.27
C CYS A 39 1.36 -9.04 -10.07
N PRO A 40 2.59 -8.62 -9.76
CA PRO A 40 3.26 -7.56 -10.51
C PRO A 40 3.59 -7.97 -11.96
N LYS A 41 3.68 -9.28 -12.24
CA LYS A 41 4.02 -9.80 -13.57
C LYS A 41 2.84 -9.79 -14.53
N CYS A 42 1.69 -10.34 -14.14
CA CYS A 42 0.52 -10.45 -15.01
C CYS A 42 -0.58 -9.43 -14.72
N GLN A 43 -0.45 -8.64 -13.64
CA GLN A 43 -1.33 -7.55 -13.20
C GLN A 43 -2.79 -7.96 -12.87
N CYS A 44 -3.27 -9.11 -13.33
CA CYS A 44 -4.65 -9.56 -13.12
C CYS A 44 -4.76 -10.63 -12.02
N GLY A 45 -3.72 -11.43 -11.82
CA GLY A 45 -3.78 -12.60 -10.95
C GLY A 45 -3.59 -12.24 -9.48
N GLN A 46 -4.44 -12.77 -8.59
CA GLN A 46 -4.20 -12.74 -7.16
C GLN A 46 -3.08 -13.72 -6.77
N MET A 47 -2.29 -13.33 -5.76
CA MET A 47 -1.20 -14.12 -5.23
C MET A 47 -1.56 -14.74 -3.88
N GLN A 48 -1.13 -15.98 -3.68
CA GLN A 48 -1.31 -16.73 -2.44
C GLN A 48 0.00 -16.80 -1.66
N TRP A 49 -0.07 -16.67 -0.33
CA TRP A 49 1.10 -16.82 0.53
C TRP A 49 1.41 -18.29 0.81
N LEU A 50 2.47 -18.81 0.20
CA LEU A 50 2.91 -20.20 0.31
C LEU A 50 4.41 -20.25 0.58
N ARG A 51 4.82 -21.04 1.58
CA ARG A 51 6.25 -21.28 1.91
C ARG A 51 7.09 -20.00 1.96
N ARG A 52 6.56 -18.93 2.55
CA ARG A 52 7.18 -17.60 2.70
C ARG A 52 7.36 -16.80 1.40
N LYS A 53 6.61 -17.14 0.35
CA LYS A 53 6.57 -16.40 -0.91
C LYS A 53 5.12 -16.16 -1.32
N TRP A 54 4.88 -15.11 -2.08
CA TRP A 54 3.64 -14.92 -2.81
C TRP A 54 3.76 -15.68 -4.13
N ILE A 55 2.75 -16.48 -4.48
CA ILE A 55 2.70 -17.22 -5.75
C ILE A 55 1.41 -16.84 -6.46
N CYS A 56 1.52 -16.35 -7.68
CA CYS A 56 0.37 -15.99 -8.50
C CYS A 56 -0.39 -17.25 -8.94
N ALA A 57 -1.71 -17.28 -8.72
CA ALA A 57 -2.56 -18.39 -9.15
C ALA A 57 -2.73 -18.46 -10.67
N SER A 58 -2.55 -17.35 -11.39
CA SER A 58 -2.78 -17.27 -12.84
C SER A 58 -1.52 -17.56 -13.68
N CYS A 59 -0.35 -17.07 -13.27
CA CYS A 59 0.88 -17.17 -14.06
C CYS A 59 2.05 -17.85 -13.33
N LEU A 60 1.82 -18.37 -12.12
CA LEU A 60 2.80 -19.06 -11.27
C LEU A 60 4.04 -18.23 -10.87
N HIS A 61 4.07 -16.94 -11.19
CA HIS A 61 5.14 -16.05 -10.75
C HIS A 61 5.22 -16.01 -9.23
N SER A 62 6.44 -16.14 -8.70
CA SER A 62 6.71 -16.07 -7.28
C SER A 62 7.46 -14.79 -6.90
N ASP A 63 7.03 -14.14 -5.84
CA ASP A 63 7.67 -12.93 -5.30
C ASP A 63 7.61 -12.93 -3.77
N GLN A 64 8.71 -12.64 -3.09
CA GLN A 64 8.74 -12.54 -1.63
C GLN A 64 8.16 -11.21 -1.12
N LYS A 65 8.15 -10.18 -1.97
CA LYS A 65 7.89 -8.79 -1.62
C LYS A 65 6.64 -8.22 -2.28
N ALA A 66 5.83 -9.01 -2.98
CA ALA A 66 4.60 -8.52 -3.64
C ALA A 66 3.63 -7.80 -2.69
N HIS A 67 3.59 -8.17 -1.41
CA HIS A 67 2.83 -7.46 -0.38
C HIS A 67 3.22 -5.98 -0.19
N LEU A 68 4.43 -5.56 -0.57
CA LEU A 68 4.87 -4.16 -0.46
C LEU A 68 4.01 -3.25 -1.34
N LEU A 69 3.76 -3.66 -2.59
CA LEU A 69 2.90 -2.93 -3.52
C LEU A 69 1.48 -2.84 -2.97
N ALA A 70 0.92 -3.95 -2.49
CA ALA A 70 -0.41 -3.95 -1.88
C ALA A 70 -0.49 -3.02 -0.64
N LEU A 71 0.55 -2.98 0.19
CA LEU A 71 0.59 -2.05 1.32
C LEU A 71 0.70 -0.59 0.84
N GLN A 72 1.48 -0.30 -0.19
CA GLN A 72 1.53 1.04 -0.81
C GLN A 72 0.16 1.45 -1.34
N ASP A 73 -0.56 0.55 -2.01
CA ASP A 73 -1.93 0.80 -2.49
C ASP A 73 -2.86 1.17 -1.33
N TYR A 74 -2.85 0.38 -0.23
CA TYR A 74 -3.58 0.74 1.00
C TYR A 74 -3.18 2.13 1.51
N GLY A 75 -1.88 2.42 1.51
CA GLY A 75 -1.31 3.67 1.98
C GLY A 75 -1.74 4.89 1.18
N MET A 76 -1.98 4.74 -0.13
CA MET A 76 -2.47 5.83 -1.00
C MET A 76 -4.00 5.95 -0.96
N LEU A 77 -4.69 4.82 -0.94
CA LEU A 77 -6.15 4.75 -1.02
C LEU A 77 -6.83 5.08 0.32
N ILE A 78 -6.30 4.59 1.43
CA ILE A 78 -7.02 4.51 2.72
C ILE A 78 -6.31 5.30 3.83
N ASP A 79 -5.14 4.84 4.29
CA ASP A 79 -4.39 5.47 5.39
C ASP A 79 -2.89 5.07 5.36
N LYS A 80 -2.00 6.02 5.60
CA LYS A 80 -0.55 5.82 5.79
C LYS A 80 -0.25 4.94 7.00
N ASN A 81 -1.20 4.73 7.91
CA ASN A 81 -1.11 3.88 9.08
C ASN A 81 -2.00 2.65 8.95
N ILE A 82 -1.42 1.49 9.23
CA ILE A 82 -2.15 0.22 9.21
C ILE A 82 -1.93 -0.56 10.50
N THR A 83 -3.01 -1.12 11.04
CA THR A 83 -2.94 -2.10 12.14
C THR A 83 -2.77 -3.51 11.59
N ASN A 84 -2.34 -4.45 12.44
CA ASN A 84 -2.26 -5.86 12.05
C ASN A 84 -3.61 -6.41 11.57
N LYS A 85 -4.73 -6.00 12.20
CA LYS A 85 -6.08 -6.45 11.80
C LYS A 85 -6.48 -5.90 10.43
N GLN A 86 -6.21 -4.63 10.16
CA GLN A 86 -6.46 -4.03 8.83
C GLN A 86 -5.60 -4.71 7.76
N ALA A 87 -4.33 -5.00 8.06
CA ALA A 87 -3.45 -5.71 7.12
C ALA A 87 -3.88 -7.16 6.87
N GLN A 88 -4.39 -7.88 7.88
CA GLN A 88 -4.98 -9.21 7.69
C GLN A 88 -6.13 -9.17 6.68
N HIS A 89 -7.04 -8.20 6.85
CA HIS A 89 -8.17 -8.00 5.95
C HIS A 89 -7.69 -7.62 4.55
N PHE A 90 -6.85 -6.59 4.44
CA PHE A 90 -6.43 -6.03 3.16
C PHE A 90 -5.54 -6.98 2.35
N LEU A 91 -4.62 -7.70 3.00
CA LEU A 91 -3.75 -8.69 2.33
C LEU A 91 -4.39 -10.08 2.23
N GLN A 92 -5.61 -10.26 2.77
CA GLN A 92 -6.34 -11.53 2.80
C GLN A 92 -5.54 -12.68 3.45
N LEU A 93 -4.85 -12.38 4.57
CA LEU A 93 -4.14 -13.37 5.36
C LEU A 93 -4.69 -13.43 6.78
N SER A 94 -5.15 -14.60 7.22
CA SER A 94 -5.68 -14.80 8.58
C SER A 94 -4.59 -14.93 9.65
N ASN A 95 -3.35 -15.28 9.28
CA ASN A 95 -2.28 -15.51 10.25
C ASN A 95 -1.67 -14.19 10.74
N ARG A 96 -2.11 -13.74 11.93
CA ARG A 96 -1.59 -12.54 12.61
C ARG A 96 -0.07 -12.50 12.76
N HIS A 97 0.59 -13.64 12.93
CA HIS A 97 2.05 -13.73 13.13
C HIS A 97 2.80 -13.52 11.82
N VAL A 98 2.26 -14.03 10.70
CA VAL A 98 2.76 -13.74 9.36
C VAL A 98 2.61 -12.26 9.05
N ILE A 99 1.41 -11.70 9.23
CA ILE A 99 1.16 -10.26 9.01
C ILE A 99 2.09 -9.41 9.86
N LYS A 100 2.25 -9.74 11.15
CA LYS A 100 3.18 -9.02 12.03
C LYS A 100 4.59 -9.01 11.45
N ARG A 101 5.06 -10.16 10.93
CA ARG A 101 6.39 -10.26 10.31
C ARG A 101 6.49 -9.39 9.05
N LEU A 102 5.53 -9.51 8.14
CA LEU A 102 5.47 -8.73 6.90
C LEU A 102 5.50 -7.22 7.20
N LEU A 103 4.60 -6.74 8.06
CA LEU A 103 4.55 -5.34 8.49
C LEU A 103 5.83 -4.89 9.20
N THR A 104 6.46 -5.78 9.96
CA THR A 104 7.69 -5.44 10.69
C THR A 104 8.87 -5.23 9.74
N THR A 105 8.90 -5.94 8.61
CA THR A 105 9.93 -5.83 7.57
C THR A 105 9.62 -4.74 6.53
N SER A 106 8.36 -4.32 6.39
CA SER A 106 7.95 -3.34 5.37
C SER A 106 7.67 -1.94 5.90
N ALA A 107 7.41 -1.77 7.19
CA ALA A 107 7.07 -0.47 7.77
C ALA A 107 8.30 0.42 7.97
N TYR A 108 8.15 1.70 7.63
CA TYR A 108 9.16 2.74 7.88
C TYR A 108 9.25 3.07 9.38
N HIS A 109 8.09 3.19 10.03
CA HIS A 109 8.00 3.57 11.44
C HIS A 109 6.91 2.75 12.17
N LYS A 110 7.08 2.56 13.47
CA LYS A 110 6.15 1.80 14.33
C LYS A 110 5.76 2.67 15.51
N ALA A 111 4.47 2.91 15.69
CA ALA A 111 3.93 3.68 16.79
C ALA A 111 2.95 2.85 17.62
N GLY A 112 2.94 3.06 18.94
CA GLY A 112 1.97 2.46 19.87
C GLY A 112 2.41 1.14 20.53
N ALA A 113 1.80 0.89 21.70
CA ALA A 113 1.98 -0.32 22.49
C ALA A 113 1.27 -1.53 21.86
N THR A 114 1.73 -2.74 22.20
CA THR A 114 1.32 -4.07 21.69
C THR A 114 -0.03 -4.14 20.95
N LYS A 115 -1.16 -3.87 21.61
CA LYS A 115 -2.52 -4.08 21.08
C LYS A 115 -3.02 -2.96 20.15
N GLN A 116 -2.43 -1.76 20.24
CA GLN A 116 -2.76 -0.59 19.43
C GLN A 116 -1.63 -0.21 18.45
N ARG A 117 -0.71 -1.13 18.19
CA ARG A 117 0.44 -0.86 17.33
C ARG A 117 -0.02 -0.55 15.91
N LYS A 118 0.34 0.63 15.44
CA LYS A 118 0.20 1.11 14.08
C LYS A 118 1.55 1.03 13.38
N TYR A 119 1.50 0.62 12.12
CA TYR A 119 2.66 0.54 11.24
C TYR A 119 2.49 1.62 10.19
N GLN A 120 3.47 2.52 10.09
CA GLN A 120 3.48 3.53 9.04
C GLN A 120 4.03 2.89 7.77
N ILE A 121 3.23 2.91 6.72
CA ILE A 121 3.56 2.37 5.41
C ILE A 121 4.55 3.31 4.74
N LEU A 122 5.57 2.75 4.10
CA LEU A 122 6.46 3.49 3.22
C LEU A 122 5.72 3.71 1.90
N LEU A 123 5.43 4.97 1.57
CA LEU A 123 4.93 5.38 0.26
C LEU A 123 6.11 5.59 -0.69
#